data_AF-A0A6G8IJG9-F1
#
_entry.id   AF-A0A6G8IJG9-F1
#
_cell.length_a   1.000
_cell.length_b   1.000
_cell.length_c   1.000
_cell.angle_alpha   90.00
_cell.angle_beta   90.00
_cell.angle_gamma   90.00
#
_symmetry.space_group_name_H-M   'P 1'
#
loop_
_entity.id
_entity.type
_entity.pdbx_description
1 polymer ?
#
loop_
_entity_poly.entity_id
_entity_poly.type
_entity_poly.pdbx_seq_one_letter_code
_entity_poly.pdbx_strand_id
1 'polypeptide(L)'
;MDVTSIDVGELRSRLRLANDVVLAHRIAKGLSLERERLTWAREIIEERVLLALEAVDIECMPRDWSWQQAAETISVQIALAIVQEQKNEPREGDV
;
A
#
# COMPACT_ATOMS: atom_id res chain seq x y z
N MET A 1 1.50 -16.38 -8.18
CA MET A 1 2.34 -15.79 -9.25
C MET A 1 3.78 -15.77 -8.76
N ASP A 2 4.77 -15.98 -9.64
CA ASP A 2 6.18 -15.79 -9.23
C ASP A 2 6.51 -14.29 -9.13
N VAL A 3 6.47 -13.76 -7.90
CA VAL A 3 6.74 -12.35 -7.60
C VAL A 3 8.19 -11.96 -7.82
N THR A 4 9.12 -12.92 -7.94
CA THR A 4 10.53 -12.62 -8.24
C THR A 4 10.73 -12.06 -9.66
N SER A 5 9.74 -12.24 -10.54
CA SER A 5 9.71 -11.67 -11.89
C SER A 5 9.20 -10.22 -11.96
N ILE A 6 8.70 -9.67 -10.85
CA ILE A 6 8.14 -8.32 -10.80
C ILE A 6 9.29 -7.30 -10.67
N ASP A 7 9.31 -6.32 -11.59
CA ASP A 7 10.19 -5.16 -11.43
C ASP A 7 9.73 -4.31 -10.24
N VAL A 8 10.59 -4.18 -9.23
CA VAL A 8 10.30 -3.44 -8.00
C VAL A 8 10.06 -1.94 -8.27
N GLY A 9 10.74 -1.37 -9.27
CA GLY A 9 10.54 0.02 -9.68
C GLY A 9 9.16 0.22 -10.29
N GLU A 10 8.73 -0.70 -11.16
CA GLU A 10 7.37 -0.71 -11.73
C GLU A 10 6.34 -0.88 -10.62
N LEU A 11 6.49 -1.87 -9.74
CA LEU A 11 5.60 -2.07 -8.60
C LEU A 11 5.45 -0.78 -7.79
N ARG A 12 6.55 -0.18 -7.35
CA ARG A 12 6.52 1.08 -6.58
C ARG A 12 5.84 2.23 -7.32
N SER A 13 5.94 2.28 -8.64
CA SER A 13 5.22 3.27 -9.45
C SER A 13 3.69 3.09 -9.35
N ARG A 14 3.22 1.84 -9.28
CA ARG A 14 1.81 1.47 -9.12
C ARG A 14 1.27 1.75 -7.72
N LEU A 15 2.12 1.65 -6.69
CA LEU A 15 1.74 1.89 -5.29
C LEU A 15 1.65 3.38 -4.91
N ARG A 16 1.96 4.32 -5.82
CA ARG A 16 2.04 5.76 -5.51
C ARG A 16 0.74 6.30 -4.91
N LEU A 17 -0.40 6.00 -5.52
CA LEU A 17 -1.70 6.48 -5.04
C LEU A 17 -2.00 6.02 -3.61
N ALA A 18 -1.71 4.75 -3.28
CA ALA A 18 -1.91 4.21 -1.94
C ALA A 18 -1.06 4.95 -0.89
N ASN A 19 0.19 5.25 -1.23
CA ASN A 19 1.08 6.05 -0.38
C ASN A 19 0.58 7.49 -0.20
N ASP A 20 0.10 8.11 -1.27
CA ASP A 20 -0.47 9.46 -1.23
C ASP A 20 -1.73 9.52 -0.36
N VAL A 21 -2.58 8.48 -0.39
CA VAL A 21 -3.77 8.37 0.46
C VAL A 21 -3.39 8.36 1.95
N VAL A 22 -2.40 7.55 2.34
CA VAL A 22 -1.93 7.50 3.74
C VAL A 22 -1.33 8.85 4.14
N LEU A 23 -0.49 9.44 3.29
CA LEU A 23 0.12 10.74 3.56
C LEU A 23 -0.93 11.85 3.72
N ALA A 24 -1.88 11.92 2.78
CA ALA A 24 -2.97 12.90 2.82
C ALA A 24 -3.83 12.75 4.08
N HIS A 25 -4.11 11.51 4.51
CA HIS A 25 -4.83 11.27 5.76
C HIS A 25 -4.06 11.81 6.97
N ARG A 26 -2.77 11.50 7.08
CA ARG A 26 -1.93 11.98 8.20
C ARG A 26 -1.89 13.49 8.26
N ILE A 27 -1.69 14.16 7.11
CA ILE A 27 -1.75 15.63 7.02
C ILE A 27 -3.12 16.15 7.47
N ALA A 28 -4.21 15.59 6.95
CA ALA A 28 -5.56 16.05 7.27
C ALA A 28 -5.94 15.86 8.75
N LYS A 29 -5.33 14.89 9.43
CA LYS A 29 -5.57 14.58 10.84
C LYS A 29 -4.55 15.22 11.80
N GLY A 30 -3.50 15.85 11.28
CA GLY A 30 -2.40 16.36 12.10
C GLY A 30 -1.64 15.24 12.82
N LEU A 31 -1.49 14.08 12.16
CA LEU A 31 -0.67 12.99 12.67
C LEU A 31 0.81 13.22 12.31
N SER A 32 1.72 12.64 13.10
CA SER A 32 3.16 12.78 12.89
C SER A 32 3.58 12.47 11.45
N LEU A 33 4.37 13.36 10.85
CA LEU A 33 4.94 13.18 9.50
C LEU A 33 6.39 12.68 9.54
N GLU A 34 6.81 12.09 10.66
CA GLU A 34 8.14 11.52 10.80
C GLU A 34 8.44 10.52 9.69
N ARG A 35 9.67 10.60 9.18
CA ARG A 35 10.14 9.77 8.07
C ARG A 35 9.95 8.27 8.36
N GLU A 36 10.15 7.84 9.59
CA GLU A 36 10.01 6.43 10.00
C GLU A 36 8.57 5.94 9.82
N ARG A 37 7.56 6.75 10.20
CA ARG A 37 6.14 6.43 10.03
C ARG A 37 5.75 6.31 8.56
N LEU A 38 6.23 7.24 7.73
CA LEU A 38 5.96 7.24 6.30
C LEU A 38 6.68 6.09 5.58
N THR A 39 7.88 5.75 6.02
CA THR A 39 8.64 4.60 5.50
C THR A 39 7.95 3.30 5.85
N TRP A 40 7.54 3.14 7.11
CA TRP A 40 6.80 1.96 7.58
C TRP A 40 5.52 1.74 6.79
N ALA A 41 4.73 2.80 6.55
CA ALA A 41 3.50 2.67 5.77
C ALA A 41 3.76 2.20 4.33
N ARG A 42 4.83 2.73 3.70
CA ARG A 42 5.25 2.32 2.35
C ARG A 42 5.66 0.84 2.31
N GLU A 43 6.49 0.42 3.28
CA GLU A 43 6.99 -0.95 3.37
C GLU A 43 5.85 -1.96 3.58
N ILE A 44 4.90 -1.65 4.47
CA ILE A 44 3.72 -2.50 4.69
C ILE A 44 2.86 -2.62 3.44
N ILE A 45 2.63 -1.51 2.72
CA ILE A 45 1.86 -1.57 1.48
C ILE A 45 2.57 -2.45 0.45
N GLU A 46 3.89 -2.28 0.27
CA GLU A 46 4.69 -3.07 -0.66
C GLU A 46 4.68 -4.57 -0.30
N GLU A 47 4.98 -4.91 0.95
CA GLU A 47 5.00 -6.28 1.46
C GLU A 47 3.64 -6.97 1.29
N ARG A 48 2.55 -6.32 1.73
CA ARG A 48 1.21 -6.92 1.66
C ARG A 48 0.72 -7.08 0.22
N VAL A 49 1.09 -6.18 -0.69
CA VAL A 49 0.78 -6.36 -2.12
C VAL A 49 1.53 -7.55 -2.70
N LEU A 50 2.82 -7.68 -2.40
CA LEU A 50 3.63 -8.82 -2.86
C LEU A 50 3.05 -10.15 -2.38
N LEU A 51 2.72 -10.26 -1.09
CA LEU A 51 2.08 -11.45 -0.53
C LEU A 51 0.75 -11.78 -1.21
N ALA A 52 -0.06 -10.76 -1.48
CA ALA A 52 -1.34 -10.94 -2.17
C ALA A 52 -1.16 -11.42 -3.62
N LEU A 53 -0.18 -10.87 -4.35
CA LEU A 53 0.14 -11.28 -5.72
C LEU A 53 0.73 -12.69 -5.76
N GLU A 54 1.58 -13.04 -4.80
CA GLU A 54 2.18 -14.38 -4.68
C GLU A 54 1.08 -15.44 -4.56
N ALA A 55 0.05 -15.18 -3.75
CA ALA A 55 -1.10 -16.04 -3.55
C ALA A 55 -2.04 -16.17 -4.76
N VAL A 56 -1.87 -15.35 -5.81
CA VAL A 56 -2.71 -15.45 -7.03
C VAL A 56 -2.34 -16.69 -7.82
N ASP A 57 -3.31 -17.57 -8.04
CA ASP A 57 -3.22 -18.63 -9.04
C ASP A 57 -3.52 -18.05 -10.43
N ILE A 58 -2.47 -17.90 -11.25
CA ILE A 58 -2.56 -17.32 -12.60
C ILE A 58 -3.43 -18.18 -13.52
N GLU A 59 -3.44 -19.50 -13.35
CA GLU A 59 -4.19 -20.41 -14.23
C GLU A 59 -5.71 -20.21 -14.09
N CYS A 60 -6.16 -19.69 -12.95
CA CYS A 60 -7.56 -19.38 -12.65
C CYS A 60 -7.96 -17.94 -13.02
N MET A 61 -7.01 -17.10 -13.44
CA MET A 61 -7.29 -15.70 -13.78
C MET A 61 -7.82 -15.54 -15.21
N PRO A 62 -8.66 -14.52 -15.48
CA PRO A 62 -9.11 -14.23 -16.84
C PRO A 62 -7.94 -13.83 -17.75
N ARG A 63 -8.11 -13.97 -19.06
CA ARG A 63 -7.04 -13.76 -20.05
C ARG A 63 -6.50 -12.32 -20.09
N ASP A 64 -7.30 -11.36 -19.67
CA ASP A 64 -6.99 -9.93 -19.58
C ASP A 64 -6.49 -9.52 -18.19
N TRP A 65 -6.23 -10.48 -17.29
CA TRP A 65 -5.71 -10.17 -15.96
C TRP A 65 -4.34 -9.50 -16.01
N SER A 66 -4.18 -8.46 -15.20
CA SER A 66 -2.95 -7.69 -15.07
C SER A 66 -2.54 -7.61 -13.60
N TRP A 67 -1.33 -8.06 -13.30
CA TRP A 67 -0.76 -7.92 -11.97
C TRP A 67 -0.61 -6.44 -11.58
N GLN A 68 -0.37 -5.54 -12.55
CA GLN A 68 -0.28 -4.10 -12.30
C GLN A 68 -1.60 -3.55 -11.78
N GLN A 69 -2.71 -3.88 -12.45
CA GLN A 69 -4.04 -3.43 -12.04
C GLN A 69 -4.47 -4.05 -10.70
N ALA A 70 -4.11 -5.32 -10.48
CA ALA A 70 -4.30 -5.97 -9.19
C ALA A 70 -3.51 -5.26 -8.09
N ALA A 71 -2.23 -4.96 -8.31
CA ALA A 71 -1.38 -4.25 -7.37
C ALA A 71 -1.92 -2.85 -7.02
N GLU A 72 -2.34 -2.08 -8.01
CA GLU A 72 -2.99 -0.77 -7.80
C GLU A 72 -4.23 -0.92 -6.90
N THR A 73 -5.11 -1.86 -7.21
CA THR A 73 -6.36 -2.09 -6.46
C THR A 73 -6.10 -2.54 -5.02
N ILE A 74 -5.25 -3.55 -4.85
CA ILE A 74 -4.90 -4.13 -3.54
C ILE A 74 -4.21 -3.08 -2.68
N SER A 75 -3.29 -2.29 -3.26
CA SER A 75 -2.56 -1.26 -2.53
C SER A 75 -3.48 -0.19 -1.93
N VAL A 76 -4.52 0.22 -2.66
CA VAL A 76 -5.51 1.18 -2.16
C VAL A 76 -6.33 0.58 -1.02
N GLN A 77 -6.72 -0.69 -1.12
CA GLN A 77 -7.44 -1.37 -0.02
C GLN A 77 -6.59 -1.45 1.25
N ILE A 78 -5.29 -1.76 1.12
CA ILE A 78 -4.35 -1.77 2.25
C ILE A 78 -4.19 -0.36 2.84
N ALA A 79 -4.03 0.66 1.99
CA ALA A 79 -3.95 2.05 2.45
C ALA A 79 -5.20 2.48 3.23
N LEU A 80 -6.39 2.10 2.78
CA LEU A 80 -7.63 2.37 3.49
C LEU A 80 -7.70 1.65 4.84
N ALA A 81 -7.19 0.41 4.94
CA ALA A 81 -7.08 -0.31 6.20
C ALA A 81 -6.12 0.41 7.17
N ILE A 82 -4.95 0.85 6.70
CA ILE A 82 -3.99 1.64 7.49
C ILE A 82 -4.64 2.93 7.98
N VAL A 83 -5.33 3.66 7.11
CA VAL A 83 -6.07 4.88 7.48
C VAL A 83 -7.13 4.61 8.55
N GLN A 84 -7.82 3.46 8.47
CA GLN A 84 -8.81 3.07 9.46
C GLN A 84 -8.16 2.79 10.82
N GLU A 85 -7.01 2.13 10.85
CA GLU A 85 -6.23 1.86 12.07
C GLU A 85 -5.70 3.16 12.70
N GLN A 86 -5.26 4.12 11.88
CA GLN A 86 -4.74 5.42 12.31
C GLN A 86 -5.80 6.37 12.89
N LYS A 87 -7.10 6.06 12.77
CA LYS A 87 -8.17 6.92 13.31
C LYS A 87 -8.06 7.19 14.82
N ASN A 88 -7.43 6.28 15.55
CA ASN A 88 -7.24 6.38 17.00
C ASN A 88 -5.81 6.83 17.39
N GLU A 89 -4.97 7.18 16.41
CA GLU A 89 -3.62 7.69 16.66
C GLU A 89 -3.71 9.11 17.28
N PRO A 90 -2.95 9.39 18.36
CA PRO A 90 -2.88 10.74 18.91
C PRO A 90 -2.25 11.71 17.90
N ARG A 91 -2.69 12.97 17.95
CA ARG A 91 -2.15 13.99 17.03
C ARG A 91 -0.76 14.41 17.49
N GLU A 92 0.00 14.95 16.54
CA GLU A 92 1.30 15.52 16.83
C GLU A 92 1.12 16.72 17.79
N GLY A 93 1.68 16.60 19.00
CA GLY A 93 1.55 17.60 20.06
C GLY A 93 0.50 17.29 21.14
N ASP A 94 -0.21 16.16 21.07
CA ASP A 94 -1.13 15.71 22.13
C ASP A 94 -0.40 15.03 23.34
N VAL A 95 0.94 15.09 23.40
CA VAL A 95 1.80 14.50 24.45
C VAL A 95 2.63 15.58 25.15
#